data_AF-A0A3B8QA68-F1
#
_entry.id   AF-A0A3B8QA68-F1
#
_cell.length_a   1.000
_cell.length_b   1.000
_cell.length_c   1.000
_cell.angle_alpha   90.00
_cell.angle_beta   90.00
_cell.angle_gamma   90.00
#
_symmetry.space_group_name_H-M   'P 1'
#
loop_
_entity.id
_entity.type
_entity.pdbx_description
1 polymer ?
#
loop_
_entity_poly.entity_id
_entity_poly.type
_entity_poly.pdbx_seq_one_letter_code
_entity_poly.pdbx_strand_id
1 'polypeptide(L)' 'FVRQIARKVTVLHQGHVLCEGTVDQVQNDERVIEVYLGRKKKDKSGPFVHV' A
#
# COMPACT_ATOMS: atom_id res chain seq x y z
N PHE A 1 -10.93 -2.32 -11.63
CA PHE A 1 -10.06 -3.12 -12.51
C PHE A 1 -9.21 -4.14 -11.74
N VAL A 2 -8.20 -3.75 -10.93
CA VAL A 2 -7.34 -4.70 -10.18
C VAL A 2 -8.12 -5.65 -9.24
N ARG A 3 -9.16 -5.14 -8.56
CA ARG A 3 -10.02 -5.95 -7.66
C ARG A 3 -10.69 -7.16 -8.31
N GLN A 4 -10.96 -7.13 -9.62
CA GLN A 4 -11.76 -8.19 -10.28
C GLN A 4 -10.91 -9.39 -10.71
N ILE A 5 -9.57 -9.29 -10.63
CA ILE A 5 -8.64 -10.28 -11.20
C ILE A 5 -7.66 -10.78 -10.13
N ALA A 6 -7.41 -10.00 -9.08
CA ALA A 6 -6.44 -10.34 -8.05
C ALA A 6 -7.08 -11.12 -6.90
N ARG A 7 -6.75 -12.42 -6.80
CA ARG A 7 -7.09 -13.27 -5.64
C ARG A 7 -6.27 -12.94 -4.39
N LYS A 8 -5.02 -12.52 -4.61
CA LYS A 8 -4.06 -12.13 -3.57
C LYS A 8 -3.17 -11.03 -4.15
N VAL A 9 -2.87 -10.02 -3.35
CA VAL A 9 -1.97 -8.92 -3.65
C VAL A 9 -0.85 -8.85 -2.61
N THR A 10 0.31 -8.39 -3.04
CA THR A 10 1.51 -8.20 -2.21
C THR A 10 1.86 -6.72 -2.23
N VAL A 11 2.05 -6.13 -1.05
CA VAL A 11 2.47 -4.74 -0.89
C VAL A 11 3.93 -4.72 -0.49
N LEU A 12 4.73 -3.92 -1.19
CA LEU A 12 6.15 -3.75 -0.93
C LEU A 12 6.44 -2.36 -0.37
N HIS A 13 7.32 -2.28 0.63
CA HIS A 13 7.85 -1.03 1.16
C HIS A 13 9.35 -1.19 1.46
N GLN A 14 10.17 -0.27 0.96
CA GLN A 14 11.65 -0.27 1.14
C GLN A 14 12.33 -1.59 0.73
N GLY A 15 11.86 -2.23 -0.35
CA GLY A 15 12.42 -3.50 -0.82
C GLY A 15 11.98 -4.73 -0.02
N HIS A 16 11.11 -4.57 0.96
CA HIS A 16 10.56 -5.65 1.77
C HIS A 16 9.05 -5.79 1.59
N VAL A 17 8.52 -6.99 1.85
CA VAL A 17 7.07 -7.21 1.91
C VAL A 17 6.51 -6.54 3.15
N LEU A 18 5.60 -5.59 2.94
CA LEU A 18 4.86 -4.93 4.02
C LEU A 18 3.69 -5.80 4.47
N CYS A 19 2.88 -6.28 3.51
CA CYS A 19 1.75 -7.17 3.76
C CYS A 19 1.31 -7.91 2.49
N GLU A 20 0.53 -8.97 2.68
CA GLU A 20 -0.14 -9.69 1.60
C GLU A 20 -1.59 -10.02 1.98
N GLY A 21 -2.51 -10.00 1.02
CA GLY A 21 -3.91 -10.30 1.30
C GLY A 21 -4.81 -10.09 0.09
N THR A 22 -6.13 -10.14 0.30
CA THR A 22 -7.07 -9.65 -0.70
C THR A 22 -6.95 -8.13 -0.83
N VAL A 23 -7.48 -7.57 -1.92
CA VAL A 23 -7.48 -6.10 -2.09
C VAL A 23 -8.22 -5.40 -0.95
N ASP A 24 -9.30 -5.99 -0.43
CA ASP A 24 -10.04 -5.41 0.68
C ASP A 24 -9.25 -5.45 1.98
N GLN A 25 -8.54 -6.55 2.27
CA GLN A 25 -7.67 -6.65 3.44
C GLN A 25 -6.54 -5.61 3.39
N VAL A 26 -5.87 -5.49 2.25
CA VAL A 26 -4.76 -4.56 2.07
C VAL A 26 -5.20 -3.10 2.20
N GLN A 27 -6.37 -2.74 1.71
CA GLN A 27 -6.86 -1.37 1.80
C GLN A 27 -7.28 -0.95 3.20
N ASN A 28 -7.66 -1.91 4.04
CA ASN A 28 -7.99 -1.66 5.44
C ASN A 28 -6.76 -1.83 6.35
N ASP A 29 -5.59 -2.20 5.82
CA ASP A 29 -4.35 -2.29 6.60
C ASP A 29 -3.81 -0.88 6.92
N GLU A 30 -3.80 -0.52 8.20
CA GLU A 30 -3.36 0.80 8.66
C GLU A 30 -1.93 1.14 8.21
N ARG A 31 -1.04 0.14 8.09
CA ARG A 31 0.35 0.33 7.66
C ARG A 31 0.41 0.74 6.19
N VAL A 32 -0.48 0.19 5.37
CA VAL A 32 -0.61 0.53 3.94
C VAL A 32 -1.15 1.94 3.80
N ILE A 33 -2.20 2.28 4.57
CA ILE A 33 -2.77 3.64 4.58
C ILE A 33 -1.71 4.67 4.98
N GLU A 34 -0.94 4.37 6.03
CA GLU A 34 0.12 5.26 6.51
C GLU A 34 1.21 5.48 5.47
N VAL A 35 1.70 4.42 4.84
CA VAL A 35 2.78 4.48 3.84
C VAL A 35 2.35 5.15 2.53
N TYR A 36 1.13 4.91 2.06
CA TYR A 36 0.70 5.35 0.72
C TYR A 36 -0.17 6.60 0.70
N LEU A 37 -0.93 6.86 1.76
CA LEU A 37 -1.82 8.03 1.82
C LEU A 37 -1.32 9.08 2.82
N GLY A 38 -0.46 8.68 3.77
CA GLY A 38 -0.03 9.51 4.88
C GLY A 38 -1.20 9.80 5.83
N ARG A 39 -0.95 9.77 7.14
CA ARG A 39 -1.86 10.51 8.04
C ARG A 39 -1.67 11.98 7.68
N LYS A 40 -2.76 12.75 7.48
CA LYS A 40 -2.70 14.21 7.31
C LYS A 40 -1.89 14.85 8.46
N LYS A 41 -0.59 14.92 8.28
CA LYS A 41 0.35 15.67 9.08
C LYS A 41 1.46 16.03 8.11
N LYS A 42 1.64 17.33 7.93
CA LYS A 42 2.61 17.94 7.01
C LYS A 42 3.99 17.29 7.22
N ASP A 43 4.39 16.40 6.32
CA ASP A 43 5.80 16.10 6.14
C ASP A 43 6.06 15.70 4.68
N LYS A 44 7.12 16.26 4.09
CA LYS A 44 7.40 16.27 2.66
C LYS A 44 8.48 15.23 2.34
N SER A 45 8.10 13.97 2.14
CA SER A 45 8.97 12.95 1.53
C SER A 45 8.18 11.67 1.22
N GLY A 46 7.20 11.76 0.32
CA GLY A 46 6.55 10.56 -0.25
C GLY A 46 7.48 9.89 -1.27
N PRO A 47 7.64 8.55 -1.29
CA PRO A 47 8.54 7.88 -2.20
C PRO A 47 7.97 7.87 -3.62
N PHE A 48 8.83 8.21 -4.58
CA PHE A 48 8.55 8.21 -6.01
C PHE A 48 8.21 6.79 -6.49
N VAL A 49 7.03 6.63 -7.09
CA VAL A 49 6.66 5.41 -7.81
C VAL A 49 7.28 5.52 -9.20
N HIS A 50 8.29 4.70 -9.51
CA HIS A 50 8.71 4.48 -10.89
C HIS A 50 7.78 3.43 -11.50
N VAL A 51 7.11 3.81 -12.59
CA VAL A 51 6.39 2.91 -13.52
C VAL A 51 7.35 1.99 -14.25
#